data_AF-A0AAW7LYZ4-F1
#
_entry.id   AF-A0AAW7LYZ4-F1
#
_cell.length_a   1.000
_cell.length_b   1.000
_cell.length_c   1.000
_cell.angle_alpha   90.00
_cell.angle_beta   90.00
_cell.angle_gamma   90.00
#
_symmetry.space_group_name_H-M   'P 1'
#
loop_
_entity.id
_entity.type
_entity.pdbx_description
1 polymer ?
#
loop_
_entity_poly.entity_id
_entity_poly.type
_entity_poly.pdbx_seq_one_letter_code
_entity_poly.pdbx_strand_id
1 'polypeptide(L)'
;VISPSAGTDPMNSLFMMRLTEGDEEYLKQLEINIPADILRRFRQLPQGVYPDGSGTAFLGIFKTKRGLICHILKNTLGPKLLWALNSSAKDRALRDVLYEELGTKKAREELANRFPMGSASSIIDEMVVNQGGERDSEEESQTMAMKLAKEIISDVRRGFR
;
A
#
# COMPACT_ATOMS: atom_id res chain seq x y z
N VAL A 1 3.27 15.73 -23.83
CA VAL A 1 4.43 16.50 -24.31
C VAL A 1 5.19 16.99 -23.08
N ILE A 2 6.28 16.33 -22.70
CA ILE A 2 7.16 16.80 -21.64
C ILE A 2 8.39 17.37 -22.35
N SER A 3 8.60 18.68 -22.21
CA SER A 3 9.69 19.42 -22.85
C SER A 3 11.06 19.01 -22.28
N PRO A 4 12.12 18.98 -23.11
CA PRO A 4 13.46 18.60 -22.69
C PRO A 4 14.23 19.84 -22.25
N SER A 5 14.17 20.22 -20.98
CA SER A 5 15.17 21.13 -20.37
C SER A 5 14.91 21.30 -18.87
N ALA A 6 15.33 20.29 -18.10
CA ALA A 6 15.60 20.46 -16.68
C ALA A 6 16.69 19.45 -16.27
N GLY A 7 17.91 19.95 -16.05
CA GLY A 7 19.00 19.31 -15.31
C GLY A 7 19.26 17.82 -15.57
N THR A 8 20.18 17.50 -16.48
CA THR A 8 20.83 16.18 -16.51
C THR A 8 21.87 16.09 -15.40
N ASP A 9 21.43 16.20 -14.15
CA ASP A 9 22.15 15.47 -13.11
C ASP A 9 21.89 13.99 -13.40
N PRO A 10 22.92 13.14 -13.51
CA PRO A 10 22.70 11.73 -13.80
C PRO A 10 21.82 11.17 -12.67
N MET A 11 20.59 10.78 -13.00
CA MET A 11 19.75 10.01 -12.09
C MET A 11 20.53 8.76 -11.67
N ASN A 12 21.10 8.81 -10.46
CA ASN A 12 21.90 7.72 -9.92
C ASN A 12 21.03 6.51 -9.61
N SER A 13 19.73 6.71 -9.41
CA SER A 13 18.78 5.65 -9.09
C SER A 13 17.41 5.94 -9.68
N LEU A 14 16.78 4.92 -10.26
CA LEU A 14 15.42 4.93 -10.76
C LEU A 14 14.64 3.78 -10.09
N PHE A 15 13.42 4.08 -9.63
CA PHE A 15 12.54 3.11 -9.00
C PHE A 15 11.25 3.01 -9.80
N MET A 16 10.93 1.81 -10.28
CA MET A 16 9.75 1.56 -11.10
C MET A 16 8.83 0.56 -10.39
N MET A 17 7.60 0.97 -10.10
CA MET A 17 6.60 0.08 -9.50
C MET A 17 5.82 -0.71 -10.56
N ARG A 18 5.83 -0.23 -11.81
CA ARG A 18 5.15 -0.85 -12.94
C ARG A 18 5.97 -0.66 -14.20
N LEU A 19 5.88 -1.64 -15.10
CA LEU A 19 6.33 -1.54 -16.49
C LEU A 19 5.10 -1.48 -17.39
N THR A 20 4.93 -0.37 -18.09
CA THR A 20 3.93 -0.19 -19.15
C THR A 20 4.54 -0.38 -20.54
N GLU A 21 3.67 -0.42 -21.56
CA GLU A 21 4.09 -0.44 -22.95
C GLU A 21 4.88 0.84 -23.28
N GLY A 22 6.05 0.69 -23.90
CA GLY A 22 6.94 1.81 -24.23
C GLY A 22 8.02 2.13 -23.18
N ASP A 23 7.87 1.68 -21.92
CA ASP A 23 8.85 1.97 -20.86
C ASP A 23 10.23 1.43 -21.20
N GLU A 24 10.30 0.21 -21.76
CA GLU A 24 11.58 -0.42 -22.13
C GLU A 24 12.30 0.37 -23.23
N GLU A 25 11.56 0.88 -24.21
CA GLU A 25 12.12 1.69 -25.29
C GLU A 25 12.61 3.05 -24.76
N TYR A 26 11.82 3.67 -23.88
CA TYR A 26 12.21 4.91 -23.21
C TYR A 26 13.48 4.73 -22.36
N LEU A 27 13.60 3.62 -21.63
CA LEU A 27 14.80 3.30 -20.85
C LEU A 27 16.03 3.13 -21.75
N LYS A 28 15.89 2.49 -22.93
CA LYS A 28 16.97 2.38 -23.92
C LYS A 28 17.42 3.74 -24.43
N GLN A 29 16.48 4.66 -24.69
CA GLN A 29 16.80 6.04 -25.08
C GLN A 29 17.60 6.80 -24.01
N LEU A 30 17.44 6.43 -22.73
CA LEU A 30 18.20 6.97 -21.60
C LEU A 30 19.50 6.22 -21.30
N GLU A 31 19.94 5.36 -22.22
CA GLU A 31 21.09 4.47 -22.09
C GLU A 31 20.98 3.52 -20.86
N ILE A 32 19.76 3.16 -20.48
CA ILE A 32 19.46 2.20 -19.40
C ILE A 32 19.04 0.89 -20.05
N ASN A 33 19.98 -0.06 -20.15
CA ASN A 33 19.71 -1.39 -20.70
C ASN A 33 19.51 -2.41 -19.57
N ILE A 34 18.26 -2.77 -19.29
CA ILE A 34 17.90 -3.73 -18.24
C ILE A 34 17.98 -5.15 -18.80
N PRO A 35 18.64 -6.09 -18.10
CA PRO A 35 18.69 -7.49 -18.51
C PRO A 35 17.29 -8.09 -18.75
N ALA A 36 17.13 -8.80 -19.86
CA ALA A 36 15.83 -9.31 -20.30
C ALA A 36 15.19 -10.29 -19.30
N ASP A 37 16.00 -11.04 -18.56
CA ASP A 37 15.52 -11.96 -17.52
C ASP A 37 14.93 -11.22 -16.32
N ILE A 38 15.50 -10.06 -15.94
CA ILE A 38 14.98 -9.18 -14.89
C ILE A 38 13.65 -8.57 -15.34
N LEU A 39 13.58 -8.05 -16.57
CA LEU A 39 12.33 -7.51 -17.14
C LEU A 39 11.23 -8.58 -17.17
N ARG A 40 11.56 -9.80 -17.63
CA ARG A 40 10.63 -10.93 -17.66
C ARG A 40 10.12 -11.27 -16.26
N ARG A 41 11.02 -11.38 -15.27
CA ARG A 41 10.64 -11.67 -13.88
C ARG A 41 9.76 -10.55 -13.31
N PHE A 42 10.12 -9.29 -13.51
CA PHE A 42 9.37 -8.16 -12.96
C PHE A 42 7.95 -8.06 -13.54
N ARG A 43 7.78 -8.34 -14.84
CA ARG A 43 6.45 -8.40 -15.49
C ARG A 43 5.54 -9.50 -14.94
N GLN A 44 6.11 -10.58 -14.40
CA GLN A 44 5.35 -11.69 -13.81
C GLN A 44 4.92 -11.42 -12.36
N LEU A 45 5.48 -10.39 -11.71
CA LEU A 45 5.14 -10.05 -10.33
C LEU A 45 3.87 -9.21 -10.26
N PRO A 46 3.12 -9.27 -9.13
CA PRO A 46 1.98 -8.41 -8.89
C PRO A 46 2.34 -6.93 -9.05
N GLN A 47 1.52 -6.22 -9.80
CA GLN A 47 1.65 -4.78 -10.05
C GLN A 47 0.97 -3.99 -8.93
N GLY A 48 1.48 -4.16 -7.70
CA GLY A 48 0.90 -3.58 -6.48
C GLY A 48 1.22 -4.39 -5.23
N VAL A 49 0.39 -4.22 -4.21
CA VAL A 49 0.51 -4.97 -2.95
C VAL A 49 0.30 -6.45 -3.23
N TYR A 50 1.18 -7.30 -2.70
CA TYR A 50 1.01 -8.75 -2.79
C TYR A 50 -0.24 -9.19 -2.02
N PRO A 51 -0.97 -10.22 -2.50
CA PRO A 51 -2.18 -10.71 -1.82
C PRO A 51 -1.96 -11.17 -0.38
N ASP A 52 -0.75 -11.62 -0.04
CA ASP A 52 -0.34 -12.02 1.31
C ASP A 52 0.08 -10.83 2.20
N GLY A 53 -0.05 -9.59 1.69
CA GLY A 53 0.30 -8.34 2.37
C GLY A 53 1.79 -8.17 2.69
N SER A 54 2.64 -9.02 2.11
CA SER A 54 4.10 -8.99 2.32
C SER A 54 4.79 -7.75 1.73
N GLY A 55 4.04 -6.85 1.08
CA GLY A 55 4.55 -5.59 0.53
C GLY A 55 4.35 -5.46 -0.96
N THR A 56 5.06 -4.52 -1.59
CA THR A 56 4.98 -4.24 -3.03
C THR A 56 6.35 -4.44 -3.67
N ALA A 57 6.40 -5.16 -4.79
CA ALA A 57 7.63 -5.28 -5.57
C ALA A 57 7.86 -4.03 -6.42
N PHE A 58 9.12 -3.64 -6.56
CA PHE A 58 9.54 -2.56 -7.46
C PHE A 58 10.92 -2.90 -8.05
N LEU A 59 11.17 -2.39 -9.24
CA LEU A 59 12.46 -2.50 -9.91
C LEU A 59 13.32 -1.30 -9.50
N GLY A 60 14.42 -1.57 -8.79
CA GLY A 60 15.46 -0.61 -8.49
C GLY A 60 16.57 -0.70 -9.52
N ILE A 61 16.86 0.42 -10.19
CA ILE A 61 17.90 0.55 -11.21
C ILE A 61 18.91 1.56 -10.69
N PHE A 62 20.16 1.16 -10.54
CA PHE A 62 21.21 1.97 -9.96
C PHE A 62 22.34 2.16 -10.98
N LYS A 63 22.58 3.41 -11.37
CA LYS A 63 23.74 3.77 -12.18
C LYS A 63 24.94 3.91 -11.23
N THR A 64 25.89 2.98 -11.31
CA THR A 64 27.11 3.01 -10.51
C THR A 64 28.32 3.27 -11.40
N LYS A 65 29.46 3.66 -10.80
CA LYS A 65 30.74 3.78 -11.52
C LYS A 65 31.19 2.48 -12.19
N ARG A 66 30.66 1.33 -11.75
CA ARG A 66 31.01 -0.01 -12.27
C ARG A 66 29.99 -0.53 -13.28
N GLY A 67 28.98 0.26 -13.63
CA GLY A 67 27.90 -0.12 -14.52
C GLY A 67 26.52 -0.09 -13.87
N LEU A 68 25.54 -0.66 -14.57
CA LEU A 68 24.14 -0.69 -14.17
C LEU A 68 23.87 -1.87 -13.24
N ILE A 69 23.23 -1.62 -12.10
CA ILE A 69 22.72 -2.66 -11.20
C ILE A 69 21.20 -2.60 -11.23
N CYS A 70 20.55 -3.73 -11.53
CA CYS A 70 19.09 -3.83 -11.56
C CYS A 70 18.63 -4.91 -10.60
N HIS A 71 17.87 -4.54 -9.57
CA HIS A 71 17.31 -5.47 -8.60
C HIS A 71 15.80 -5.33 -8.53
N ILE A 72 15.11 -6.46 -8.49
CA ILE A 72 13.73 -6.50 -8.03
C ILE A 72 13.78 -6.50 -6.51
N LEU A 73 13.25 -5.43 -5.91
CA LEU A 73 13.19 -5.23 -4.48
C LEU A 73 11.74 -5.29 -4.01
N LYS A 74 11.54 -5.52 -2.72
CA LYS A 74 10.22 -5.58 -2.10
C LYS A 74 10.16 -4.57 -0.97
N ASN A 75 9.25 -3.61 -1.10
CA ASN A 75 8.97 -2.66 -0.03
C ASN A 75 7.97 -3.28 0.94
N THR A 76 8.43 -3.66 2.12
CA THR A 76 7.61 -4.18 3.22
C THR A 76 7.28 -3.03 4.16
N LEU A 77 6.00 -2.70 4.32
CA LEU A 77 5.56 -1.76 5.36
C LEU A 77 5.09 -2.57 6.57
N GLY A 78 5.56 -2.19 7.76
CA GLY A 78 5.07 -2.81 9.00
C GLY A 78 3.58 -2.49 9.22
N PRO A 79 2.81 -3.36 9.91
CA PRO A 79 1.37 -3.18 10.14
C PRO A 79 0.95 -1.79 10.67
N LYS A 80 1.73 -1.24 11.62
CA LYS A 80 1.46 0.11 12.16
C LYS A 80 1.64 1.21 11.11
N LEU A 81 2.60 1.04 10.19
CA LEU A 81 2.88 1.99 9.13
C LEU A 81 1.86 1.88 8.00
N LEU A 82 1.38 0.66 7.68
CA LEU A 82 0.24 0.47 6.79
C LEU A 82 -0.98 1.26 7.28
N TRP A 83 -1.34 1.14 8.56
CA TRP A 83 -2.43 1.92 9.15
C TRP A 83 -2.16 3.43 9.23
N ALA A 84 -0.90 3.86 9.32
CA ALA A 84 -0.57 5.27 9.26
C ALA A 84 -0.74 5.86 7.84
N LEU A 85 -0.49 5.05 6.81
CA LEU A 85 -0.49 5.47 5.40
C LEU A 85 -1.78 5.13 4.65
N ASN A 86 -2.67 4.32 5.24
CA ASN A 86 -3.96 3.98 4.63
C ASN A 86 -4.86 5.22 4.47
N SER A 87 -5.39 5.38 3.26
CA SER A 87 -6.27 6.48 2.83
C SER A 87 -7.69 6.04 2.40
N SER A 88 -8.05 4.76 2.55
CA SER A 88 -9.41 4.26 2.30
C SER A 88 -10.41 4.99 3.19
N ALA A 89 -11.56 5.40 2.63
CA ALA A 89 -12.60 6.11 3.37
C ALA A 89 -13.16 5.26 4.52
N LYS A 90 -13.41 3.96 4.27
CA LYS A 90 -13.88 2.98 5.26
C LYS A 90 -12.91 2.82 6.42
N ASP A 91 -11.62 2.64 6.09
CA ASP A 91 -10.56 2.49 7.09
C ASP A 91 -10.29 3.79 7.84
N ARG A 92 -10.41 4.94 7.17
CA ARG A 92 -10.29 6.26 7.79
C ARG A 92 -11.40 6.50 8.81
N ALA A 93 -12.66 6.22 8.47
CA ALA A 93 -13.79 6.37 9.38
C ALA A 93 -13.60 5.52 10.65
N LEU A 94 -13.17 4.26 10.51
CA LEU A 94 -12.83 3.39 11.65
C LEU A 94 -11.68 3.99 12.49
N ARG A 95 -10.60 4.40 11.84
CA ARG A 95 -9.38 4.89 12.49
C ARG A 95 -9.60 6.21 13.22
N ASP A 96 -10.37 7.13 12.66
CA ASP A 96 -10.63 8.44 13.24
C ASP A 96 -11.37 8.30 14.59
N VAL A 97 -12.38 7.43 14.66
CA VAL A 97 -13.08 7.11 15.92
C VAL A 97 -12.14 6.50 16.96
N LEU A 98 -11.27 5.57 16.55
CA LEU A 98 -10.29 4.96 17.47
C LEU A 98 -9.24 5.97 17.94
N TYR A 99 -8.84 6.91 17.08
CA TYR A 99 -7.88 7.96 17.43
C TYR A 99 -8.43 8.90 18.49
N GLU A 100 -9.70 9.28 18.37
CA GLU A 100 -10.40 10.12 19.35
C GLU A 100 -10.51 9.43 20.71
N GLU A 101 -10.88 8.15 20.73
CA GLU A 101 -11.21 7.44 21.98
C GLU A 101 -10.00 6.80 22.70
N LEU A 102 -8.99 6.35 21.96
CA LEU A 102 -7.84 5.59 22.50
C LEU A 102 -6.50 6.34 22.38
N GLY A 103 -6.47 7.41 21.59
CA GLY A 103 -5.24 8.09 21.18
C GLY A 103 -4.52 7.34 20.05
N THR A 104 -3.82 8.11 19.21
CA THR A 104 -3.23 7.62 17.95
C THR A 104 -2.29 6.43 18.11
N LYS A 105 -1.45 6.40 19.15
CA LYS A 105 -0.47 5.33 19.35
C LYS A 105 -1.15 3.99 19.64
N LYS A 106 -2.06 3.96 20.62
CA LYS A 106 -2.76 2.74 21.04
C LYS A 106 -3.71 2.27 19.95
N ALA A 107 -4.46 3.19 19.33
CA ALA A 107 -5.34 2.87 18.21
C ALA A 107 -4.60 2.19 17.05
N ARG A 108 -3.43 2.71 16.61
CA ARG A 108 -2.61 2.05 15.58
C ARG A 108 -2.10 0.69 16.00
N GLU A 109 -1.81 0.50 17.28
CA GLU A 109 -1.35 -0.78 17.82
C GLU A 109 -2.47 -1.83 17.77
N GLU A 110 -3.68 -1.46 18.19
CA GLU A 110 -4.86 -2.33 18.11
C GLU A 110 -5.23 -2.67 16.66
N LEU A 111 -5.26 -1.66 15.78
CA LEU A 111 -5.54 -1.85 14.36
C LEU A 111 -4.49 -2.73 13.69
N ALA A 112 -3.20 -2.52 13.99
CA ALA A 112 -2.12 -3.36 13.46
C ALA A 112 -2.19 -4.81 13.94
N ASN A 113 -2.60 -5.04 15.18
CA ASN A 113 -2.73 -6.39 15.74
C ASN A 113 -3.94 -7.13 15.15
N ARG A 114 -5.08 -6.45 15.01
CA ARG A 114 -6.32 -7.05 14.47
C ARG A 114 -6.31 -7.19 12.95
N PHE A 115 -5.71 -6.21 12.27
CA PHE A 115 -5.68 -6.10 10.82
C PHE A 115 -4.23 -5.90 10.35
N PRO A 116 -3.39 -6.94 10.39
CA PRO A 116 -1.98 -6.83 10.07
C PRO A 116 -1.71 -6.39 8.63
N MET A 117 -2.66 -6.64 7.72
CA MET A 117 -2.60 -6.22 6.32
C MET A 117 -2.94 -4.75 6.10
N GLY A 118 -3.25 -4.00 7.17
CA GLY A 118 -3.40 -2.55 7.12
C GLY A 118 -4.76 -2.04 6.69
N SER A 119 -5.77 -2.91 6.56
CA SER A 119 -7.13 -2.54 6.18
C SER A 119 -8.16 -3.44 6.87
N ALA A 120 -9.30 -2.87 7.23
CA ALA A 120 -10.49 -3.56 7.70
C ALA A 120 -11.63 -3.51 6.65
N SER A 121 -11.38 -2.97 5.45
CA SER A 121 -12.41 -2.72 4.44
C SER A 121 -13.20 -3.99 4.08
N SER A 122 -12.53 -5.15 3.93
CA SER A 122 -13.23 -6.41 3.64
C SER A 122 -14.19 -6.84 4.75
N ILE A 123 -13.82 -6.63 6.02
CA ILE A 123 -14.70 -6.93 7.16
C ILE A 123 -15.89 -5.96 7.19
N ILE A 124 -15.63 -4.68 6.90
CA ILE A 124 -16.69 -3.66 6.81
C ILE A 124 -17.68 -4.03 5.70
N ASP A 125 -17.19 -4.46 4.54
CA ASP A 125 -18.03 -4.90 3.41
C ASP A 125 -18.87 -6.12 3.75
N GLU A 126 -18.29 -7.08 4.49
CA GLU A 126 -19.01 -8.23 5.00
C GLU A 126 -20.09 -7.82 6.02
N MET A 127 -19.79 -6.88 6.92
CA MET A 127 -20.76 -6.33 7.88
C MET A 127 -21.93 -5.63 7.17
N VAL A 128 -21.67 -4.90 6.08
CA VAL A 128 -22.70 -4.24 5.27
C VAL A 128 -23.62 -5.28 4.63
N VAL A 129 -23.06 -6.29 3.95
CA VAL A 129 -23.85 -7.35 3.31
C VAL A 129 -24.68 -8.14 4.33
N ASN A 130 -24.10 -8.45 5.50
CA ASN A 130 -24.81 -9.18 6.56
C ASN A 130 -26.01 -8.40 7.13
N GLN A 131 -26.05 -7.08 6.95
CA GLN A 131 -27.17 -6.22 7.35
C GLN A 131 -28.17 -5.98 6.21
N GLY A 132 -27.99 -6.65 5.06
CA GLY A 132 -28.83 -6.49 3.88
C GLY A 132 -28.53 -5.23 3.05
N GLY A 133 -27.37 -4.60 3.28
CA GLY A 133 -26.93 -3.40 2.59
C GLY A 133 -26.14 -3.67 1.30
N GLU A 134 -25.77 -2.60 0.60
CA GLU A 134 -24.98 -2.60 -0.62
C GLU A 134 -23.52 -2.24 -0.33
N ARG A 135 -22.56 -3.09 -0.75
CA ARG A 135 -21.12 -2.90 -0.45
C ARG A 135 -20.54 -1.56 -0.86
N ASP A 136 -21.08 -0.97 -1.91
CA ASP A 136 -20.61 0.29 -2.49
C ASP A 136 -21.32 1.52 -1.89
N SER A 137 -22.26 1.32 -0.97
CA SER A 137 -22.88 2.39 -0.20
C SER A 137 -21.89 2.95 0.82
N GLU A 138 -21.48 4.20 0.61
CA GLU A 138 -20.56 4.91 1.49
C GLU A 138 -21.17 5.15 2.88
N GLU A 139 -22.46 5.48 2.95
CA GLU A 139 -23.17 5.71 4.23
C GLU A 139 -23.25 4.44 5.08
N GLU A 140 -23.59 3.31 4.45
CA GLU A 140 -23.65 2.02 5.15
C GLU A 140 -22.26 1.57 5.59
N SER A 141 -21.26 1.76 4.73
CA SER A 141 -19.86 1.46 5.04
C SER A 141 -19.33 2.28 6.22
N GLN A 142 -19.63 3.59 6.24
CA GLN A 142 -19.29 4.46 7.37
C GLN A 142 -20.01 4.02 8.66
N THR A 143 -21.29 3.67 8.57
CA THR A 143 -22.06 3.18 9.71
C THR A 143 -21.46 1.88 10.27
N MET A 144 -21.09 0.94 9.40
CA MET A 144 -20.44 -0.31 9.82
C MET A 144 -19.02 -0.08 10.36
N ALA A 145 -18.25 0.84 9.78
CA ALA A 145 -16.95 1.24 10.30
C ALA A 145 -17.06 1.80 11.73
N MET A 146 -18.04 2.67 11.99
CA MET A 146 -18.31 3.20 13.34
C MET A 146 -18.75 2.11 14.32
N LYS A 147 -19.55 1.14 13.87
CA LYS A 147 -19.96 -0.02 14.69
C LYS A 147 -18.75 -0.87 15.08
N LEU A 148 -17.89 -1.20 14.11
CA LEU A 148 -16.64 -1.93 14.34
C LEU A 148 -15.70 -1.18 15.30
N ALA A 149 -15.59 0.14 15.16
CA ALA A 149 -14.80 0.97 16.07
C ALA A 149 -15.27 0.83 17.53
N LYS A 150 -16.58 0.93 17.75
CA LYS A 150 -17.19 0.79 19.08
C LYS A 150 -16.95 -0.59 19.69
N GLU A 151 -17.01 -1.64 18.88
CA GLU A 151 -16.70 -3.01 19.30
C GLU A 151 -15.24 -3.12 19.77
N ILE A 152 -14.28 -2.65 18.95
CA ILE A 152 -12.86 -2.66 19.29
C ILE A 152 -12.60 -1.86 20.58
N ILE A 153 -13.21 -0.69 20.74
CA ILE A 153 -13.08 0.12 21.96
C ILE A 153 -13.61 -0.64 23.18
N SER A 154 -14.73 -1.34 23.03
CA SER A 154 -15.31 -2.16 24.10
C SER A 154 -14.35 -3.27 24.54
N ASP A 155 -13.77 -3.99 23.58
CA ASP A 155 -12.81 -5.07 23.84
C ASP A 155 -11.55 -4.54 24.56
N VAL A 156 -11.01 -3.42 24.07
CA VAL A 156 -9.83 -2.78 24.65
C VAL A 156 -10.07 -2.36 26.10
N ARG A 157 -11.28 -1.85 26.40
CA ARG A 157 -11.68 -1.47 27.77
C ARG A 157 -11.91 -2.67 28.68
N ARG A 158 -12.37 -3.80 28.13
CA ARG A 158 -12.56 -5.06 28.85
C ARG A 158 -11.25 -5.80 29.14
N GLY A 159 -10.15 -5.40 28.50
CA GLY A 159 -8.83 -6.00 28.72
C GLY A 159 -8.65 -7.37 28.03
N PHE A 160 -9.47 -7.69 27.03
CA PHE A 160 -9.21 -8.86 26.19
C PHE A 160 -7.89 -8.63 25.41
N ARG A 161 -6.90 -9.46 25.72
CA ARG A 161 -5.64 -9.63 24.99
C ARG A 161 -5.64 -10.98 24.30
#